data_AF-A0AAW6UXX7-F1
#
_entry.id   AF-A0AAW6UXX7-F1
#
_cell.length_a   1.000
_cell.length_b   1.000
_cell.length_c   1.000
_cell.angle_alpha   90.00
_cell.angle_beta   90.00
_cell.angle_gamma   90.00
#
_symmetry.space_group_name_H-M   'P 1'
#
loop_
_entity.id
_entity.type
_entity.pdbx_description
1 polymer ?
#
loop_
_entity_poly.entity_id
_entity_poly.type
_entity_poly.pdbx_seq_one_letter_code
_entity_poly.pdbx_strand_id
1 'polypeptide(L)'
;MPKPDAKVEKIETLLDRFGNIAVESFHYIALFIIGCMVIWSAGHTVFHILTVKQFATIDDILLLFIYLELGAMVGIYFKTNHMPVRFLIYIAITALTRLLISDIQHDHKADMDLVIITGSILIMAFAILVVRYASWTYPSVIRDKHSENSLPEGKTPRPQDDELA
;
A
#
# COMPACT_ATOMS: atom_id res chain seq x y z
N MET A 1 -1.87 46.59 0.87
CA MET A 1 -2.20 45.16 0.82
C MET A 1 -3.27 44.88 1.87
N PRO A 2 -4.46 44.41 1.52
CA PRO A 2 -5.51 44.10 2.49
C PRO A 2 -5.09 42.84 3.28
N LYS A 3 -5.22 42.89 4.61
CA LYS A 3 -4.95 41.75 5.49
C LYS A 3 -6.02 40.67 5.27
N PRO A 4 -5.67 39.37 5.25
CA PRO A 4 -6.67 38.32 5.15
C PRO A 4 -7.57 38.36 6.38
N ASP A 5 -8.88 38.23 6.18
CA ASP A 5 -9.86 38.18 7.27
C ASP A 5 -9.64 36.91 8.11
N ALA A 6 -9.34 37.07 9.41
CA ALA A 6 -9.08 35.98 10.36
C ALA A 6 -10.23 34.95 10.49
N LYS A 7 -11.41 35.22 9.90
CA LYS A 7 -12.52 34.26 9.77
C LYS A 7 -12.34 33.28 8.61
N VAL A 8 -11.75 33.72 7.50
CA VAL A 8 -11.51 32.87 6.31
C VAL A 8 -10.45 31.82 6.62
N GLU A 9 -9.37 32.22 7.30
CA GLU A 9 -8.30 31.32 7.74
C GLU A 9 -8.81 30.23 8.71
N LYS A 10 -9.75 30.56 9.61
CA LYS A 10 -10.40 29.59 10.49
C LYS A 10 -11.32 28.62 9.73
N ILE A 11 -11.95 29.06 8.66
CA ILE A 11 -12.83 28.20 7.85
C ILE A 11 -11.99 27.25 6.99
N GLU A 12 -10.91 27.73 6.37
CA GLU A 12 -9.98 26.91 5.56
C GLU A 12 -9.34 25.81 6.42
N THR A 13 -8.82 26.16 7.59
CA THR A 13 -8.20 25.18 8.52
C THR A 13 -9.18 24.13 9.02
N LEU A 14 -10.46 24.48 9.21
CA LEU A 14 -11.52 23.51 9.56
C LEU A 14 -11.88 22.61 8.37
N LEU A 15 -11.93 23.16 7.15
CA LEU A 15 -12.24 22.42 5.93
C LEU A 15 -11.14 21.40 5.61
N ASP A 16 -9.88 21.81 5.74
CA ASP A 16 -8.71 20.94 5.53
C ASP A 16 -8.68 19.81 6.55
N ARG A 17 -8.94 20.11 7.83
CA ARG A 17 -9.00 19.09 8.88
C ARG A 17 -10.14 18.11 8.66
N PHE A 18 -11.32 18.60 8.28
CA PHE A 18 -12.47 17.75 8.00
C PHE A 18 -12.24 16.88 6.77
N GLY A 19 -11.68 17.45 5.70
CA GLY A 19 -11.32 16.73 4.48
C GLY A 19 -10.32 15.61 4.76
N ASN A 20 -9.26 15.89 5.53
CA ASN A 20 -8.27 14.88 5.87
C ASN A 20 -8.86 13.72 6.69
N ILE A 21 -9.68 14.03 7.71
CA ILE A 21 -10.36 13.01 8.53
C ILE A 21 -11.33 12.17 7.69
N ALA A 22 -12.07 12.80 6.78
CA ALA A 22 -13.01 12.10 5.91
C ALA A 22 -12.30 11.13 4.95
N VAL A 23 -11.20 11.57 4.33
CA VAL A 23 -10.40 10.74 3.42
C VAL A 23 -9.76 9.55 4.15
N GLU A 24 -9.24 9.79 5.36
CA GLU A 24 -8.64 8.75 6.20
C GLU A 24 -9.70 7.74 6.66
N SER A 25 -10.86 8.21 7.14
CA SER A 25 -11.97 7.35 7.54
C SER A 25 -12.49 6.50 6.37
N PHE A 26 -12.61 7.10 5.19
CA PHE A 26 -13.02 6.38 3.98
C PHE A 26 -12.03 5.27 3.63
N HIS A 27 -10.73 5.54 3.70
CA HIS A 27 -9.68 4.53 3.48
C HIS A 27 -9.83 3.34 4.44
N TYR A 28 -10.06 3.61 5.73
CA TYR A 28 -10.26 2.55 6.72
C TYR A 28 -11.49 1.68 6.45
N ILE A 29 -12.62 2.31 6.13
CA ILE A 29 -13.86 1.60 5.82
C ILE A 29 -13.69 0.75 4.56
N ALA A 30 -13.12 1.32 3.49
CA ALA A 30 -12.86 0.59 2.25
C ALA A 30 -11.97 -0.63 2.50
N LEU A 31 -10.92 -0.46 3.28
CA LEU A 31 -10.02 -1.56 3.60
C LEU A 31 -10.68 -2.64 4.44
N PHE A 32 -11.49 -2.25 5.43
CA PHE A 32 -12.27 -3.19 6.23
C PHE A 32 -13.16 -4.07 5.35
N ILE A 33 -13.88 -3.44 4.40
CA ILE A 33 -14.74 -4.14 3.44
C ILE A 33 -13.93 -5.13 2.60
N ILE A 34 -12.77 -4.72 2.07
CA ILE A 34 -11.89 -5.60 1.29
C ILE A 34 -11.43 -6.78 2.15
N GLY A 35 -10.98 -6.55 3.38
CA GLY A 35 -10.56 -7.60 4.30
C GLY A 35 -11.66 -8.61 4.58
N CYS A 36 -12.89 -8.14 4.86
CA CYS A 36 -14.06 -9.01 5.03
C CYS A 36 -14.37 -9.81 3.78
N MET A 37 -14.29 -9.19 2.60
CA MET A 37 -14.54 -9.84 1.32
C MET A 37 -13.53 -10.94 1.01
N VAL A 38 -12.26 -10.73 1.35
CA VAL A 38 -11.19 -11.74 1.21
C VAL A 38 -11.46 -12.95 2.10
N ILE A 39 -11.78 -12.71 3.38
CA ILE A 39 -12.11 -13.79 4.33
C ILE A 39 -13.34 -14.56 3.86
N TRP A 40 -14.39 -13.85 3.42
CA TRP A 40 -15.61 -14.45 2.89
C TRP A 40 -15.32 -15.31 1.65
N SER A 41 -14.57 -14.79 0.69
CA SER A 41 -14.20 -15.50 -0.54
C SER A 41 -13.36 -16.75 -0.25
N ALA A 42 -12.38 -16.64 0.65
CA ALA A 42 -11.57 -17.77 1.08
C ALA A 42 -12.44 -18.86 1.76
N GLY A 43 -13.32 -18.47 2.68
CA GLY A 43 -14.26 -19.38 3.33
C GLY A 43 -15.19 -20.09 2.34
N HIS A 44 -15.74 -19.34 1.38
CA HIS A 44 -16.59 -19.90 0.33
C HIS A 44 -15.82 -20.90 -0.56
N THR A 45 -14.58 -20.59 -0.91
CA THR A 45 -13.71 -21.47 -1.71
C THR A 45 -13.41 -22.77 -0.97
N VAL A 46 -13.04 -22.69 0.32
CA VAL A 46 -12.81 -23.87 1.18
C VAL A 46 -14.09 -24.71 1.30
N PHE A 47 -15.23 -24.08 1.54
CA PHE A 47 -16.51 -24.77 1.64
C PHE A 47 -16.85 -25.49 0.34
N HIS A 48 -16.68 -24.82 -0.81
CA HIS A 48 -16.91 -25.41 -2.13
C HIS A 48 -16.00 -26.63 -2.38
N ILE A 49 -14.72 -26.57 -2.00
CA ILE A 49 -13.79 -27.70 -2.15
C ILE A 49 -14.24 -28.90 -1.29
N LEU A 50 -14.60 -28.65 -0.03
CA LEU A 50 -15.03 -29.69 0.91
C LEU A 50 -16.35 -30.35 0.49
N THR A 51 -17.32 -29.56 0.01
CA THR A 51 -18.65 -30.07 -0.34
C THR A 51 -18.71 -30.66 -1.74
N VAL A 52 -18.02 -30.06 -2.72
CA VAL A 52 -18.17 -30.42 -4.15
C VAL A 52 -16.99 -31.23 -4.69
N LYS A 53 -15.75 -30.76 -4.48
CA LYS A 53 -14.56 -31.34 -5.15
C LYS A 53 -13.91 -32.52 -4.40
N GLN A 54 -14.22 -32.74 -3.12
CA GLN A 54 -13.64 -33.77 -2.23
C GLN A 54 -12.13 -33.64 -1.96
N PHE A 55 -11.36 -33.05 -2.88
CA PHE A 55 -9.92 -32.80 -2.76
C PHE A 55 -9.59 -31.39 -3.28
N ALA A 56 -8.56 -30.76 -2.70
CA ALA A 56 -8.06 -29.47 -3.16
C ALA A 56 -7.05 -29.67 -4.31
N THR A 57 -7.25 -28.97 -5.42
CA THR A 57 -6.26 -28.91 -6.50
C THR A 57 -5.17 -27.88 -6.18
N ILE A 58 -4.06 -27.90 -6.93
CA ILE A 58 -2.97 -26.94 -6.68
C ILE A 58 -3.43 -25.51 -6.98
N ASP A 59 -4.26 -25.30 -8.01
CA ASP A 59 -4.89 -24.00 -8.29
C ASP A 59 -5.72 -23.49 -7.11
N ASP A 60 -6.51 -24.37 -6.50
CA ASP A 60 -7.34 -24.01 -5.34
C ASP A 60 -6.46 -23.60 -4.15
N ILE A 61 -5.33 -24.28 -3.92
CA ILE A 61 -4.36 -23.95 -2.86
C ILE A 61 -3.64 -22.64 -3.17
N LEU A 62 -3.21 -22.44 -4.41
CA LEU A 62 -2.57 -21.20 -4.86
C LEU A 62 -3.54 -20.03 -4.73
N LEU A 63 -4.81 -20.19 -5.08
CA LEU A 63 -5.84 -19.17 -4.90
C LEU A 63 -6.03 -18.84 -3.41
N LEU A 64 -6.10 -19.85 -2.54
CA LEU A 64 -6.17 -19.63 -1.08
C LEU A 64 -4.98 -18.84 -0.56
N PHE A 65 -3.79 -19.13 -1.08
CA PHE A 65 -2.58 -18.40 -0.70
C PHE A 65 -2.67 -16.93 -1.18
N ILE A 66 -3.41 -16.59 -2.25
CA ILE A 66 -3.57 -15.20 -2.74
C ILE A 66 -4.45 -14.46 -1.74
N TYR A 67 -5.52 -15.10 -1.28
CA TYR A 67 -6.38 -14.55 -0.24
C TYR A 67 -5.61 -14.33 1.06
N LEU A 68 -4.72 -15.26 1.43
CA LEU A 68 -3.88 -15.09 2.61
C LEU A 68 -2.90 -13.92 2.45
N GLU A 69 -2.21 -13.79 1.31
CA GLU A 69 -1.31 -12.67 1.04
C GLU A 69 -2.04 -11.33 1.07
N LEU A 70 -3.17 -11.24 0.37
CA LEU A 70 -3.96 -10.03 0.31
C LEU A 70 -4.50 -9.66 1.70
N GLY A 71 -5.00 -10.65 2.45
CA GLY A 71 -5.46 -10.47 3.83
C GLY A 71 -4.33 -10.02 4.77
N ALA A 72 -3.12 -10.56 4.63
CA ALA A 72 -1.96 -10.15 5.41
C ALA A 72 -1.57 -8.69 5.11
N MET A 73 -1.61 -8.26 3.85
CA MET A 73 -1.34 -6.87 3.48
C MET A 73 -2.41 -5.91 4.01
N VAL A 74 -3.69 -6.30 3.95
CA VAL A 74 -4.79 -5.56 4.59
C VAL A 74 -4.54 -5.42 6.10
N GLY A 75 -4.16 -6.50 6.77
CA GLY A 75 -3.83 -6.48 8.20
C GLY A 75 -2.62 -5.61 8.54
N ILE A 76 -1.56 -5.64 7.73
CA ILE A 76 -0.39 -4.78 7.88
C ILE A 76 -0.78 -3.32 7.72
N TYR A 77 -1.60 -2.99 6.71
CA TYR A 77 -2.06 -1.62 6.51
C TYR A 77 -2.79 -1.07 7.75
N PHE A 78 -3.70 -1.86 8.34
CA PHE A 78 -4.39 -1.46 9.57
C PHE A 78 -3.42 -1.08 10.70
N LYS A 79 -2.26 -1.75 10.76
CA LYS A 79 -1.22 -1.47 11.76
C LYS A 79 -0.35 -0.25 11.40
N THR A 80 -0.13 0.04 10.12
CA THR A 80 0.83 1.05 9.66
C THR A 80 0.22 2.33 9.07
N ASN A 81 -1.11 2.47 8.97
CA ASN A 81 -1.82 3.69 8.51
C ASN A 81 -1.46 4.23 7.11
N HIS A 82 -0.54 3.61 6.37
CA HIS A 82 0.00 4.11 5.11
C HIS A 82 -0.22 3.08 4.00
N MET A 83 -0.71 3.50 2.82
CA MET A 83 -0.83 2.65 1.62
C MET A 83 0.43 2.90 0.80
N PRO A 84 1.51 2.12 0.96
CA PRO A 84 2.65 2.26 0.08
C PRO A 84 2.23 1.63 -1.25
N VAL A 85 2.27 2.41 -2.33
CA VAL A 85 2.10 1.94 -3.72
C VAL A 85 2.96 0.70 -4.01
N ARG A 86 4.07 0.54 -3.28
CA ARG A 86 4.95 -0.63 -3.28
C ARG A 86 4.23 -1.95 -2.99
N PHE A 87 3.25 -1.98 -2.06
CA PHE A 87 2.51 -3.22 -1.77
C PHE A 87 1.67 -3.68 -2.95
N LEU A 88 1.07 -2.76 -3.73
CA LEU A 88 0.30 -3.11 -4.93
C LEU A 88 1.17 -3.79 -5.98
N ILE A 89 2.40 -3.31 -6.17
CA ILE A 89 3.33 -3.92 -7.14
C ILE A 89 3.77 -5.31 -6.66
N TYR A 90 3.97 -5.50 -5.35
CA TYR A 90 4.24 -6.84 -4.81
C TYR A 90 3.08 -7.80 -5.05
N ILE A 91 1.82 -7.37 -4.83
CA ILE A 91 0.63 -8.18 -5.13
C ILE A 91 0.57 -8.58 -6.61
N ALA A 92 0.88 -7.65 -7.51
CA ALA A 92 0.89 -7.96 -8.95
C ALA A 92 1.94 -9.03 -9.28
N ILE A 93 3.15 -8.90 -8.72
CA ILE A 93 4.22 -9.89 -8.92
C ILE A 93 3.83 -11.25 -8.35
N THR A 94 3.31 -11.30 -7.13
CA THR A 94 2.94 -12.58 -6.51
C THR A 94 1.78 -13.24 -7.25
N ALA A 95 0.76 -12.48 -7.66
CA ALA A 95 -0.35 -12.98 -8.48
C ALA A 95 0.14 -13.57 -9.82
N LEU A 96 0.99 -12.85 -10.56
CA LEU A 96 1.58 -13.35 -11.81
C LEU A 96 2.44 -14.59 -11.61
N THR A 97 3.24 -14.63 -10.54
CA THR A 97 4.09 -15.78 -10.21
C THR A 97 3.24 -17.02 -9.92
N ARG A 98 2.08 -16.87 -9.27
CA ARG A 98 1.19 -18.00 -8.99
C ARG A 98 0.47 -18.48 -10.24
N LEU A 99 0.06 -17.54 -11.09
CA LEU A 99 -0.51 -17.87 -12.39
C LEU A 99 0.49 -18.67 -13.22
N LEU A 100 1.77 -18.30 -13.20
CA LEU A 100 2.85 -19.08 -13.84
C LEU A 100 2.95 -20.52 -13.29
N ILE A 101 2.91 -20.68 -11.96
CA ILE A 101 3.02 -22.02 -11.33
C ILE A 101 1.81 -22.89 -11.70
N SER A 102 0.61 -22.30 -11.70
CA SER A 102 -0.63 -22.97 -12.09
C SER A 102 -0.59 -23.43 -13.56
N ASP A 103 -0.10 -22.57 -14.45
CA ASP A 103 0.04 -22.83 -15.89
C ASP A 103 1.02 -23.98 -16.17
N ILE A 104 2.21 -23.96 -15.54
CA ILE A 104 3.23 -25.01 -15.66
C ILE A 104 2.70 -26.39 -15.29
N GLN A 105 1.78 -26.46 -14.32
CA GLN A 105 1.26 -27.73 -13.83
C GLN A 105 0.14 -28.30 -14.70
N HIS A 106 -0.62 -27.45 -15.39
CA HIS A 106 -1.69 -27.88 -16.29
C HIS A 106 -1.14 -28.27 -17.66
N ASP A 107 -0.31 -27.42 -18.25
CA ASP A 107 0.25 -27.63 -19.58
C ASP A 107 1.73 -27.98 -19.49
N HIS A 108 2.03 -29.30 -19.51
CA HIS A 108 3.41 -29.83 -19.54
C HIS A 108 4.13 -29.53 -20.88
N LYS A 109 3.60 -28.63 -21.71
CA LYS A 109 4.18 -28.20 -22.99
C LYS A 109 4.62 -26.75 -22.86
N ALA A 110 5.83 -26.47 -23.35
CA ALA A 110 6.34 -25.11 -23.42
C ALA A 110 5.49 -24.30 -24.40
N ASP A 111 4.51 -23.59 -23.86
CA ASP A 111 3.63 -22.71 -24.62
C ASP A 111 4.11 -21.25 -24.60
N MET A 112 3.63 -20.46 -25.55
CA MET A 112 3.94 -19.03 -25.66
C MET A 112 3.48 -18.25 -24.42
N ASP A 113 2.39 -18.70 -23.79
CA ASP A 113 1.82 -18.08 -22.59
C ASP A 113 2.81 -18.08 -21.42
N LEU A 114 3.55 -19.18 -21.22
CA LEU A 114 4.62 -19.26 -20.22
C LEU A 114 5.69 -18.17 -20.41
N VAL A 115 6.08 -17.91 -21.67
CA VAL A 115 7.07 -16.88 -22.01
C VAL A 115 6.50 -15.48 -21.76
N ILE A 116 5.22 -15.26 -22.07
CA ILE A 116 4.55 -13.97 -21.82
C ILE A 116 4.43 -13.70 -20.32
N ILE A 117 4.07 -14.70 -19.52
CA ILE A 117 3.92 -14.56 -18.07
C ILE A 117 5.29 -14.28 -17.43
N THR A 118 6.32 -15.06 -17.77
CA THR A 118 7.68 -14.85 -17.27
C THR A 118 8.25 -13.50 -17.71
N GLY A 119 8.02 -13.09 -18.96
CA GLY A 119 8.36 -11.75 -19.47
C GLY A 119 7.63 -10.63 -18.72
N SER A 120 6.35 -10.82 -18.39
CA SER A 120 5.56 -9.86 -17.60
C SER A 120 6.11 -9.70 -16.18
N ILE A 121 6.50 -10.80 -15.53
CA ILE A 121 7.16 -10.77 -14.22
C ILE A 121 8.49 -10.01 -14.30
N LEU A 122 9.29 -10.25 -15.34
CA LEU A 122 10.56 -9.53 -15.55
C LEU A 122 10.34 -8.02 -15.72
N ILE A 123 9.34 -7.62 -16.52
CA ILE A 123 8.97 -6.21 -16.71
C ILE A 123 8.52 -5.58 -15.40
N MET A 124 7.68 -6.28 -14.62
CA MET A 124 7.20 -5.79 -13.32
C MET A 124 8.35 -5.65 -12.30
N ALA A 125 9.28 -6.61 -12.29
CA ALA A 125 10.49 -6.57 -11.48
C ALA A 125 11.40 -5.39 -11.85
N PHE A 126 11.50 -5.05 -13.14
CA PHE A 126 12.21 -3.86 -13.58
C PHE A 126 11.48 -2.57 -13.17
N ALA A 127 10.16 -2.54 -13.30
CA ALA A 127 9.35 -1.39 -12.90
C ALA A 127 9.53 -1.04 -11.41
N ILE A 128 9.53 -2.04 -10.52
CA ILE A 128 9.77 -1.79 -9.09
C ILE A 128 11.20 -1.34 -8.80
N LEU A 129 12.19 -1.79 -9.59
CA LEU A 129 13.57 -1.31 -9.49
C LEU A 129 13.62 0.19 -9.82
N VAL A 130 12.98 0.61 -10.91
CA VAL A 130 12.90 2.02 -11.31
C VAL A 130 12.19 2.86 -10.25
N VAL A 131 11.03 2.42 -9.76
CA VAL A 131 10.28 3.11 -8.69
C VAL A 131 11.12 3.22 -7.41
N ARG A 132 11.83 2.14 -7.04
CA ARG A 132 12.71 2.14 -5.86
C ARG A 132 13.88 3.10 -6.03
N TYR A 133 14.48 3.14 -7.21
CA TYR A 133 15.59 4.04 -7.52
C TYR A 133 15.12 5.51 -7.48
N ALA A 134 14.02 5.83 -8.18
CA ALA A 134 13.45 7.17 -8.21
C ALA A 134 13.06 7.66 -6.80
N SER A 135 12.44 6.80 -5.99
CA SER A 135 12.09 7.10 -4.60
C SER A 135 13.31 7.33 -3.70
N TRP A 136 14.46 6.74 -4.00
CA TRP A 136 15.70 6.96 -3.26
C TRP A 136 16.41 8.24 -3.71
N THR A 137 16.35 8.56 -5.00
CA THR A 137 16.99 9.76 -5.57
C THR A 137 16.23 11.06 -5.27
N TYR A 138 14.90 11.01 -5.19
CA TYR A 138 14.06 12.16 -4.81
C TYR A 138 13.17 11.80 -3.63
N PRO A 139 13.69 11.75 -2.39
CA PRO A 139 12.84 11.81 -1.22
C PRO A 139 12.14 13.16 -1.28
N SER A 140 10.85 13.17 -1.60
CA SER A 140 10.04 14.39 -1.54
C SER A 140 10.09 14.86 -0.08
N VAL A 141 10.89 15.88 0.17
CA VAL A 141 10.81 16.68 1.39
C VAL A 141 9.38 17.21 1.38
N ILE A 142 8.48 16.57 2.13
CA ILE A 142 7.21 17.18 2.48
C ILE A 142 7.65 18.39 3.30
N ARG A 143 7.79 19.52 2.62
CA ARG A 143 8.01 20.80 3.30
C ARG A 143 6.67 21.11 3.92
N ASP A 144 6.51 20.71 5.18
CA ASP A 144 5.37 21.08 6.01
C ASP A 144 5.08 22.56 5.77
N LYS A 145 3.93 22.84 5.15
CA LYS A 145 3.54 24.22 4.78
C LYS A 145 3.04 25.02 5.99
N HIS A 146 3.35 24.59 7.21
CA HIS A 146 2.96 25.28 8.43
C HIS A 146 3.95 25.04 9.58
N SER A 147 5.17 25.55 9.44
CA SER A 147 5.95 25.96 10.60
C SER A 147 6.67 27.26 10.28
N GLU A 148 5.88 28.32 10.12
CA GLU A 148 6.34 29.68 10.39
C GLU A 148 6.55 29.82 11.91
N ASN A 149 7.58 29.16 12.43
CA ASN A 149 8.23 29.64 13.64
C ASN A 149 9.39 30.50 13.15
N SER A 150 9.09 31.79 13.10
CA SER A 150 10.07 32.86 13.01
C SER A 150 11.28 32.52 13.87
N LEU A 151 12.43 32.36 13.23
CA LEU A 151 13.70 32.56 13.92
C LEU A 151 13.63 33.96 14.55
N PRO A 152 13.80 34.12 15.86
CA PRO A 152 14.00 35.45 16.42
C PRO A 152 15.31 36.00 15.83
N GLU A 153 15.19 37.06 15.03
CA GLU A 153 16.31 37.88 14.58
C GLU A 153 17.16 38.27 15.79
N GLY A 154 18.40 37.76 15.86
CA GLY A 154 19.46 38.39 16.67
C GLY A 154 19.92 37.70 17.96
N LYS A 155 19.76 36.38 18.17
CA LYS A 155 20.51 35.69 19.24
C LYS A 155 21.29 34.48 18.74
N THR A 156 22.62 34.60 18.80
CA THR A 156 23.57 33.51 18.66
C THR A 156 23.48 32.57 19.88
N PRO A 157 23.46 31.23 19.70
CA PRO A 157 23.50 30.28 20.81
C PRO A 157 24.76 30.49 21.63
N ARG A 158 24.63 30.63 22.96
CA ARG A 158 25.79 30.74 23.86
C ARG A 158 26.05 29.37 24.50
N PRO A 159 27.32 28.93 24.56
CA PRO A 159 27.72 27.62 25.08
C PRO A 159 27.63 27.46 26.61
N GLN A 160 26.82 28.28 27.30
CA GLN A 160 26.68 28.25 28.76
C GLN A 160 25.47 27.45 29.26
N ASP A 161 24.56 27.06 28.35
CA ASP A 161 23.34 26.34 28.70
C ASP A 161 23.54 24.80 28.69
N ASP A 162 24.71 24.34 28.24
CA ASP A 162 25.09 22.93 28.16
C ASP A 162 25.72 22.37 29.46
N GLU A 163 25.93 23.19 30.48
CA GLU A 163 26.66 22.78 31.71
C GLU A 163 25.73 22.30 32.85
N LEU A 164 24.41 22.26 32.65
CA LEU A 164 23.42 21.87 33.68
C LEU A 164 22.45 20.75 33.25
N ALA A 165 22.75 20.01 32.19
CA ALA A 165 21.96 18.86 31.74
C ALA A 165 22.79 17.56 31.70
#